data_AF-A0A4S2AAW5-F1
#
_entry.id   AF-A0A4S2AAW5-F1
#
_cell.length_a   1.000
_cell.length_b   1.000
_cell.length_c   1.000
_cell.angle_alpha   90.00
_cell.angle_beta   90.00
_cell.angle_gamma   90.00
#
_symmetry.space_group_name_H-M   'P 1'
#
loop_
_entity.id
_entity.type
_entity.pdbx_description
1 polymer ?
#
loop_
_entity_poly.entity_id
_entity_poly.type
_entity_poly.pdbx_seq_one_letter_code
_entity_poly.pdbx_strand_id
1 'polypeptide(L)'
;MKTFIISFILSLVCGIAYAEPHCQGFNNYDNEVTIVFTDDKAGSRYEVTDVKLVTYGKEYSATSVTVSVKDGTATVTLTFPHITQFSNPKVTLRINGRKKRFKVCQ
;
A
#
# COMPACT_ATOMS: atom_id res chain seq x y z
N MET A 1 2.77 58.75 -6.33
CA MET A 1 3.37 57.79 -5.37
C MET A 1 2.25 56.99 -4.74
N LYS A 2 2.45 55.67 -4.61
CA LYS A 2 1.85 54.77 -3.60
C LYS A 2 0.35 54.43 -3.79
N THR A 3 -0.10 53.17 -3.89
CA THR A 3 0.53 51.85 -3.82
C THR A 3 -0.50 50.85 -4.39
N PHE A 4 -0.10 49.97 -5.31
CA PHE A 4 -0.93 48.82 -5.72
C PHE A 4 -0.94 47.80 -4.59
N ILE A 5 -2.10 47.56 -3.96
CA ILE A 5 -2.26 46.48 -2.98
C ILE A 5 -2.60 45.21 -3.75
N ILE A 6 -1.56 44.47 -4.12
CA ILE A 6 -1.67 43.11 -4.64
C ILE A 6 -1.92 42.20 -3.42
N SER A 7 -3.17 41.78 -3.22
CA SER A 7 -3.50 40.76 -2.23
C SER A 7 -2.95 39.42 -2.69
N PHE A 8 -1.88 38.97 -2.05
CA PHE A 8 -1.24 37.67 -2.26
C PHE A 8 -2.12 36.59 -1.59
N ILE A 9 -3.05 36.02 -2.35
CA ILE A 9 -3.83 34.86 -1.91
C ILE A 9 -2.87 33.66 -1.90
N LEU A 10 -2.29 33.41 -0.74
CA LEU A 10 -1.44 32.26 -0.47
C LEU A 10 -2.32 31.00 -0.56
N SER A 11 -2.34 30.35 -1.72
CA SER A 11 -2.96 29.04 -1.91
C SER A 11 -2.26 28.04 -0.99
N LEU A 12 -2.86 27.77 0.17
CA LEU A 12 -2.48 26.68 1.06
C LEU A 12 -2.84 25.36 0.36
N VAL A 13 -1.98 24.93 -0.56
CA VAL A 13 -2.02 23.56 -1.07
C VAL A 13 -1.49 22.70 0.08
N CYS A 14 -2.38 22.25 0.96
CA CYS A 14 -2.09 21.13 1.85
C CYS A 14 -1.82 19.92 0.95
N GLY A 15 -0.56 19.72 0.59
CA GLY A 15 -0.11 18.55 -0.13
C GLY A 15 -0.42 17.34 0.74
N ILE A 16 -1.48 16.61 0.40
CA ILE A 16 -1.74 15.30 1.01
C ILE A 16 -0.67 14.40 0.42
N ALA A 17 0.48 14.33 1.08
CA ALA A 17 1.54 13.43 0.70
C ALA A 17 1.03 12.01 0.99
N TYR A 18 0.42 11.35 0.00
CA TYR A 18 0.04 9.94 0.15
C TYR A 18 1.31 9.11 0.13
N ALA A 19 1.57 8.36 1.19
CA ALA A 19 2.64 7.36 1.16
C ALA A 19 2.29 6.24 0.18
N GLU A 20 3.34 5.53 -0.24
CA GLU A 20 3.21 4.36 -1.09
C GLU A 20 3.58 3.12 -0.27
N PRO A 21 2.83 2.01 -0.43
CA PRO A 21 3.18 0.74 0.21
C PRO A 21 4.61 0.31 -0.14
N HIS A 22 5.44 0.11 0.89
CA HIS A 22 6.80 -0.39 0.78
C HIS A 22 6.84 -1.86 1.20
N CYS A 23 7.15 -2.75 0.26
CA CYS A 23 7.33 -4.16 0.60
C CYS A 23 8.51 -4.33 1.57
N GLN A 24 8.27 -5.07 2.65
CA GLN A 24 9.24 -5.39 3.68
C GLN A 24 9.61 -6.86 3.74
N GLY A 25 8.69 -7.75 3.34
CA GLY A 25 8.95 -9.19 3.36
C GLY A 25 8.11 -9.95 2.36
N PHE A 26 8.67 -11.06 1.89
CA PHE A 26 8.02 -12.06 1.06
C PHE A 26 8.43 -13.44 1.55
N ASN A 27 7.45 -14.31 1.72
CA ASN A 27 7.63 -15.69 2.14
C ASN A 27 6.72 -16.61 1.32
N ASN A 28 7.20 -17.81 0.98
CA ASN A 28 6.41 -18.88 0.37
C ASN A 28 6.70 -20.25 1.02
N TYR A 29 6.79 -20.26 2.35
CA TYR A 29 6.88 -21.50 3.13
C TYR A 29 5.49 -21.92 3.63
N ASP A 30 5.40 -23.08 4.30
CA ASP A 30 4.20 -23.52 5.03
C ASP A 30 2.91 -23.63 4.20
N ASN A 31 3.03 -23.89 2.90
CA ASN A 31 1.91 -23.97 1.95
C ASN A 31 1.08 -22.68 1.83
N GLU A 32 1.70 -21.53 2.05
CA GLU A 32 1.09 -20.23 1.84
C GLU A 32 2.09 -19.22 1.30
N VAL A 33 1.58 -18.13 0.73
CA VAL A 33 2.41 -16.97 0.40
C VAL A 33 2.08 -15.86 1.38
N THR A 34 3.10 -15.34 2.04
CA THR A 34 2.96 -14.22 2.97
C THR A 34 3.78 -13.04 2.47
N ILE A 35 3.12 -11.88 2.32
CA ILE A 35 3.74 -10.62 1.91
C ILE A 35 3.51 -9.60 3.00
N VAL A 36 4.58 -8.97 3.47
CA VAL A 36 4.51 -7.88 4.46
C VAL A 36 4.90 -6.58 3.78
N PHE A 37 4.11 -5.53 3.98
CA PHE A 37 4.45 -4.19 3.55
C PHE A 37 4.18 -3.17 4.66
N THR A 38 4.82 -2.01 4.54
CA THR A 38 4.59 -0.86 5.41
C THR A 38 4.13 0.36 4.65
N ASP A 39 3.40 1.23 5.33
CA ASP A 39 3.00 2.55 4.87
C ASP A 39 3.19 3.52 6.04
N ASP A 40 4.09 4.48 5.88
CA ASP A 40 4.53 5.42 6.93
C ASP A 40 3.58 6.61 7.11
N LYS A 41 2.45 6.65 6.37
CA LYS A 41 1.41 7.67 6.51
C LYS A 41 0.07 7.04 6.72
N ALA A 42 0.03 6.07 7.62
CA ALA A 42 -1.20 5.53 8.14
C ALA A 42 -1.91 6.60 8.96
N GLY A 43 -2.98 7.19 8.40
CA GLY A 43 -3.89 8.05 9.14
C GLY A 43 -4.59 7.29 10.27
N SER A 44 -5.56 7.94 10.93
CA SER A 44 -6.32 7.34 12.04
C SER A 44 -7.10 6.07 11.68
N ARG A 45 -7.36 5.84 10.38
CA ARG A 45 -7.96 4.63 9.85
C ARG A 45 -7.12 4.10 8.69
N TYR A 46 -6.83 2.80 8.73
CA TYR A 46 -6.06 2.11 7.70
C TYR A 46 -6.78 0.83 7.27
N GLU A 47 -7.59 0.95 6.24
CA GLU A 47 -8.37 -0.15 5.68
C GLU A 47 -7.74 -0.66 4.40
N VAL A 48 -7.56 -1.98 4.29
CA VAL A 48 -6.98 -2.65 3.13
C VAL A 48 -8.01 -3.61 2.54
N THR A 49 -8.40 -3.39 1.29
CA THR A 49 -9.42 -4.16 0.57
C THR A 49 -8.97 -4.50 -0.86
N ASP A 50 -9.76 -5.33 -1.56
CA ASP A 50 -9.53 -5.71 -2.97
C ASP A 50 -8.10 -6.24 -3.25
N VAL A 51 -7.53 -6.97 -2.28
CA VAL A 51 -6.15 -7.44 -2.36
C VAL A 51 -6.01 -8.59 -3.35
N LYS A 52 -5.09 -8.42 -4.30
CA LYS A 52 -4.69 -9.44 -5.26
C LYS A 52 -3.18 -9.49 -5.43
N LEU A 53 -2.63 -10.70 -5.46
CA LEU A 53 -1.28 -10.97 -5.93
C LEU A 53 -1.34 -11.31 -7.41
N VAL A 54 -0.60 -10.56 -8.22
CA VAL A 54 -0.49 -10.75 -9.67
C VAL A 54 0.90 -11.27 -9.98
N THR A 55 0.97 -12.47 -10.57
CA THR A 55 2.22 -13.11 -10.95
C THR A 55 1.98 -14.05 -12.12
N TYR A 56 2.92 -14.14 -13.06
CA TYR A 56 2.80 -15.05 -14.21
C TYR A 56 1.49 -14.89 -15.01
N GLY A 57 0.97 -13.66 -15.10
CA GLY A 57 -0.31 -13.36 -15.76
C GLY A 57 -1.57 -13.86 -15.03
N LYS A 58 -1.42 -14.43 -13.82
CA LYS A 58 -2.53 -14.90 -12.97
C LYS A 58 -2.75 -13.94 -11.81
N GLU A 59 -3.99 -13.89 -11.33
CA GLU A 59 -4.38 -13.13 -10.14
C GLU A 59 -4.85 -14.10 -9.04
N TYR A 60 -4.39 -13.85 -7.82
CA TYR A 60 -4.75 -14.62 -6.63
C TYR A 60 -5.31 -13.68 -5.58
N SER A 61 -6.52 -13.95 -5.10
CA SER A 61 -7.11 -13.20 -3.97
C SER A 61 -6.42 -13.59 -2.67
N ALA A 62 -6.26 -12.60 -1.78
CA ALA A 62 -5.78 -12.89 -0.43
C ALA A 62 -6.77 -13.77 0.34
N THR A 63 -6.24 -14.70 1.12
CA THR A 63 -7.02 -15.49 2.10
C THR A 63 -7.18 -14.73 3.40
N SER A 64 -6.21 -13.88 3.76
CA SER A 64 -6.29 -13.01 4.93
C SER A 64 -5.55 -11.69 4.71
N VAL A 65 -5.98 -10.68 5.46
CA VAL A 65 -5.36 -9.35 5.51
C VAL A 65 -5.32 -8.94 6.97
N THR A 66 -4.12 -8.77 7.52
CA THR A 66 -3.92 -8.32 8.90
C THR A 66 -3.24 -6.96 8.87
N VAL A 67 -3.81 -6.00 9.59
CA VAL A 67 -3.30 -4.62 9.68
C VAL A 67 -2.94 -4.33 11.13
N SER A 68 -1.74 -3.82 11.36
CA SER A 68 -1.30 -3.25 12.63
C SER A 68 -0.84 -1.82 12.39
N VAL A 69 -1.28 -0.87 13.21
CA VAL A 69 -0.85 0.53 13.11
C VAL A 69 -0.16 0.92 14.41
N LYS A 70 1.08 1.42 14.30
CA LYS A 70 1.88 1.90 15.41
C LYS A 70 2.61 3.16 15.00
N ASP A 71 2.50 4.22 15.82
CA ASP A 71 3.22 5.48 15.63
C ASP A 71 3.05 6.09 14.21
N GLY A 72 1.84 5.99 13.64
CA GLY A 72 1.53 6.49 12.29
C GLY A 72 2.03 5.62 11.13
N THR A 73 2.66 4.48 11.43
CA THR A 73 3.07 3.49 10.42
C THR A 73 2.14 2.28 10.47
N ALA A 74 1.55 1.92 9.32
CA ALA A 74 0.85 0.66 9.16
C ALA A 74 1.82 -0.43 8.71
N THR A 75 1.80 -1.57 9.40
CA THR A 75 2.39 -2.84 8.94
C THR A 75 1.24 -3.76 8.54
N VAL A 76 1.28 -4.25 7.30
CA VAL A 76 0.23 -5.09 6.75
C VAL A 76 0.81 -6.42 6.32
N THR A 77 0.21 -7.50 6.80
CA THR A 77 0.51 -8.87 6.40
C THR A 77 -0.62 -9.38 5.50
N LEU A 78 -0.25 -9.78 4.29
CA LEU A 78 -1.15 -10.37 3.30
C LEU A 78 -0.82 -11.85 3.17
N THR A 79 -1.82 -12.72 3.32
CA THR A 79 -1.66 -14.15 3.09
C THR A 79 -2.44 -14.55 1.84
N PHE A 80 -1.86 -15.42 1.02
CA PHE A 80 -2.46 -16.01 -0.17
C PHE A 80 -2.31 -17.53 -0.13
N PRO A 81 -3.09 -18.28 -0.93
CA PRO A 81 -2.88 -19.71 -1.10
C PRO A 81 -1.46 -20.02 -1.58
N HIS A 82 -1.02 -21.28 -1.43
CA HIS A 82 0.27 -21.71 -1.98
C HIS A 82 0.38 -21.41 -3.48
N ILE A 83 1.50 -20.83 -3.90
CA ILE A 83 1.82 -20.55 -5.30
C ILE A 83 3.22 -21.09 -5.58
N THR A 84 3.37 -21.87 -6.64
CA THR A 84 4.63 -22.53 -6.99
C THR A 84 5.45 -21.78 -8.03
N GLN A 85 4.87 -20.78 -8.70
CA GLN A 85 5.51 -20.05 -9.79
C GLN A 85 5.38 -18.54 -9.62
N PHE A 86 6.52 -17.86 -9.61
CA PHE A 86 6.59 -16.40 -9.53
C PHE A 86 7.32 -15.82 -10.73
N SER A 87 6.73 -14.78 -11.33
CA SER A 87 7.38 -13.96 -12.33
C SER A 87 6.86 -12.53 -12.23
N ASN A 88 7.78 -11.61 -11.92
CA ASN A 88 7.50 -10.19 -11.68
C ASN A 88 6.28 -9.95 -10.76
N PRO A 89 6.27 -10.56 -9.55
CA PRO A 89 5.12 -10.51 -8.66
C PRO A 89 4.81 -9.09 -8.20
N LYS A 90 3.53 -8.73 -8.23
CA LYS A 90 3.02 -7.42 -7.81
C LYS A 90 1.77 -7.61 -6.98
N VAL A 91 1.58 -6.77 -5.98
CA VAL A 91 0.32 -6.68 -5.26
C VAL A 91 -0.48 -5.51 -5.81
N THR A 92 -1.78 -5.72 -6.02
CA THR A 92 -2.76 -4.66 -6.22
C THR A 92 -3.78 -4.71 -5.10
N LEU A 93 -4.15 -3.56 -4.56
CA LEU A 93 -5.08 -3.46 -3.44
C LEU A 93 -5.72 -2.07 -3.40
N ARG A 94 -6.62 -1.86 -2.45
CA ARG A 94 -7.11 -0.55 -2.07
C ARG A 94 -6.74 -0.23 -0.63
N ILE A 95 -6.13 0.93 -0.43
CA ILE A 95 -5.94 1.52 0.91
C ILE A 95 -6.93 2.66 1.05
N ASN A 96 -7.82 2.58 2.04
CA ASN A 96 -8.88 3.57 2.27
C ASN A 96 -9.65 3.90 0.97
N GLY A 97 -10.03 2.87 0.22
CA GLY A 97 -10.76 2.96 -1.06
C GLY A 97 -9.91 3.34 -2.29
N ARG A 98 -8.65 3.78 -2.11
CA ARG A 98 -7.76 4.20 -3.20
C ARG A 98 -6.92 3.04 -3.72
N LYS A 99 -6.98 2.82 -5.02
CA LYS A 99 -6.20 1.75 -5.68
C LYS A 99 -4.70 2.04 -5.57
N LYS A 100 -3.95 1.04 -5.14
CA LYS A 100 -2.49 1.05 -5.05
C LYS A 100 -1.93 -0.22 -5.67
N ARG A 101 -0.67 -0.15 -6.07
CA ARG A 101 0.09 -1.27 -6.62
C ARG A 101 1.54 -1.13 -6.20
N PHE A 102 2.16 -2.22 -5.80
CA PHE A 102 3.60 -2.27 -5.54
C PHE A 102 4.20 -3.58 -6.01
N LYS A 103 5.50 -3.57 -6.28
CA LYS A 103 6.27 -4.78 -6.59
C LYS A 103 6.57 -5.51 -5.30
N VAL A 104 6.48 -6.84 -5.32
CA VAL A 104 6.92 -7.66 -4.21
C VAL A 104 8.44 -7.63 -4.15
N CYS A 105 8.97 -7.45 -2.95
CA CYS A 105 10.38 -7.52 -2.59
C CYS A 105 10.74 -9.01 -2.51
N GLN A 106 11.56 -9.48 -3.44
CA GLN A 106 12.06 -10.85 -3.47
C GLN A 106 13.49 -10.90 -2.93
#